data_AF-A0A9E3YCA8-F1
#
_entry.id   AF-A0A9E3YCA8-F1
#
_cell.length_a   1.000
_cell.length_b   1.000
_cell.length_c   1.000
_cell.angle_alpha   90.00
_cell.angle_beta   90.00
_cell.angle_gamma   90.00
#
_symmetry.space_group_name_H-M   'P 1'
#
loop_
_entity.id
_entity.type
_entity.pdbx_description
1 polymer ?
#
loop_
_entity_poly.entity_id
_entity_poly.type
_entity_poly.pdbx_seq_one_letter_code
_entity_poly.pdbx_strand_id
1 'polypeptide(L)'
;AGPGELSGASPSRGTFIGRPAGRKLFDSLAVDAEGNVSIATLSTPGITTFTPDGDELAFFATDDPLTTNIAFGGDDMCTAFMTLSGTGRLVSTTWERPGLKLAF
;
A
#
# COMPACT_ATOMS: atom_id res chain seq x y z
N ALA A 1 14.50 -19.96 -15.34
CA ALA A 1 13.78 -19.36 -14.21
C ALA A 1 12.79 -20.37 -13.69
N GLY A 2 13.00 -20.84 -12.46
CA GLY A 2 12.02 -21.55 -11.66
C GLY A 2 11.29 -20.63 -10.68
N PRO A 3 10.51 -21.19 -9.73
CA PRO A 3 9.87 -20.42 -8.66
C PRO A 3 10.91 -19.60 -7.88
N GLY A 4 10.74 -18.28 -7.83
CA GLY A 4 11.61 -17.36 -7.09
C GLY A 4 12.86 -16.87 -7.85
N GLU A 5 13.05 -17.26 -9.12
CA GLU A 5 14.18 -16.79 -9.93
C GLU A 5 13.76 -15.73 -10.96
N LEU A 6 14.52 -14.63 -11.01
CA LEU A 6 14.40 -13.65 -12.10
C LEU A 6 14.93 -14.25 -13.40
N SER A 7 14.13 -14.19 -14.47
CA SER A 7 14.44 -14.79 -15.77
C SER A 7 15.45 -13.98 -16.57
N GLY A 8 16.69 -13.81 -16.09
CA GLY A 8 17.83 -13.23 -16.84
C GLY A 8 17.65 -11.78 -17.36
N ALA A 9 16.44 -11.22 -17.28
CA ALA A 9 16.14 -9.83 -17.53
C ALA A 9 16.76 -9.04 -16.38
N SER A 10 17.63 -8.10 -16.72
CA SER A 10 18.04 -7.07 -15.78
C SER A 10 16.75 -6.46 -15.22
N PRO A 11 16.55 -6.43 -13.88
CA PRO A 11 15.38 -5.75 -13.35
C PRO A 11 15.41 -4.34 -13.92
N SER A 12 14.33 -3.91 -14.56
CA SER A 12 14.15 -2.52 -14.95
C SER A 12 14.61 -1.69 -13.76
N ARG A 13 15.63 -0.83 -13.94
CA ARG A 13 16.07 0.07 -12.86
C ARG A 13 14.82 0.79 -12.41
N GLY A 14 14.33 0.46 -11.21
CA GLY A 14 13.08 1.03 -10.72
C GLY A 14 13.18 2.55 -10.77
N THR A 15 12.14 3.21 -11.24
CA THR A 15 12.04 4.66 -11.17
C THR A 15 11.60 5.02 -9.76
N PHE A 16 12.34 5.93 -9.11
CA PHE A 16 11.87 6.48 -7.83
C PHE A 16 10.64 7.35 -8.10
N ILE A 17 9.48 6.90 -7.63
CA ILE A 17 8.19 7.55 -7.88
C ILE A 17 7.96 8.68 -6.86
N GLY A 18 8.23 8.47 -5.57
CA GLY A 18 8.08 9.55 -4.61
C GLY A 18 8.34 9.16 -3.16
N ARG A 19 8.29 10.17 -2.28
CA ARG A 19 8.20 10.02 -0.83
C ARG A 19 7.36 11.16 -0.25
N PRO A 20 6.52 10.92 0.78
CA PRO A 20 5.84 11.98 1.49
C PRO A 20 6.86 12.85 2.23
N ALA A 21 6.50 14.10 2.48
CA ALA A 21 7.32 15.00 3.27
C ALA A 21 7.50 14.48 4.71
N GLY A 22 8.64 14.81 5.32
CA GLY A 22 8.98 14.38 6.68
C GLY A 22 9.47 12.93 6.78
N ARG A 23 9.46 12.40 8.00
CA ARG A 23 9.87 11.03 8.31
C ARG A 23 8.62 10.18 8.49
N LYS A 24 8.33 9.32 7.50
CA LYS A 24 7.09 8.52 7.47
C LYS A 24 7.30 7.06 7.81
N LEU A 25 8.49 6.52 7.53
CA LEU A 25 8.86 5.09 7.68
C LEU A 25 7.82 4.16 7.03
N PHE A 26 8.12 3.70 5.83
CA PHE A 26 7.24 2.76 5.11
C PHE A 26 7.36 1.36 5.67
N ASP A 27 6.24 0.65 5.62
CA ASP A 27 6.16 -0.78 5.87
C ASP A 27 5.61 -1.47 4.60
N SER A 28 4.45 -2.12 4.66
CA SER A 28 3.80 -2.75 3.51
C SER A 28 3.19 -1.76 2.49
N LEU A 29 2.73 -2.33 1.37
CA LEU A 29 1.95 -1.63 0.36
C LEU A 29 0.90 -2.54 -0.30
N ALA A 30 -0.09 -1.90 -0.93
CA ALA A 30 -1.02 -2.51 -1.88
C ALA A 30 -1.21 -1.57 -3.09
N VAL A 31 -1.56 -2.14 -4.24
CA VAL A 31 -1.77 -1.38 -5.50
C VAL A 31 -3.25 -1.44 -5.86
N ASP A 32 -3.83 -0.32 -6.27
CA ASP A 32 -5.20 -0.26 -6.78
C ASP A 32 -5.27 -0.50 -8.30
N ALA A 33 -6.49 -0.64 -8.85
CA ALA A 33 -6.69 -0.95 -10.26
C ALA A 33 -6.25 0.16 -11.22
N GLU A 34 -6.03 1.38 -10.72
CA GLU A 34 -5.49 2.52 -11.47
C GLU A 34 -3.96 2.60 -11.40
N GLY A 35 -3.33 1.71 -10.62
CA GLY A 35 -1.88 1.67 -10.42
C GLY A 35 -1.39 2.57 -9.29
N ASN A 36 -2.29 3.18 -8.50
CA ASN A 36 -1.87 3.95 -7.33
C ASN A 36 -1.33 3.00 -6.26
N VAL A 37 -0.30 3.45 -5.53
CA VAL A 37 0.38 2.66 -4.50
C VAL A 37 0.00 3.19 -3.13
N SER A 38 -0.80 2.43 -2.38
CA SER A 38 -1.13 2.70 -0.98
C SER A 38 -0.09 2.05 -0.07
N ILE A 39 0.55 2.83 0.80
CA ILE A 39 1.69 2.44 1.64
C ILE A 39 1.36 2.70 3.10
N ALA A 40 1.59 1.73 3.98
CA ALA A 40 1.49 1.93 5.41
C ALA A 40 2.66 2.80 5.93
N THR A 41 2.35 3.84 6.69
CA THR A 41 3.33 4.78 7.24
C THR A 41 3.35 4.72 8.77
N LEU A 42 4.50 4.39 9.37
CA LEU A 42 4.62 4.15 10.81
C LEU A 42 4.78 5.42 11.64
N SER A 43 5.58 6.39 11.18
CA SER A 43 5.86 7.62 11.95
C SER A 43 4.76 8.69 11.82
N THR A 44 3.95 8.64 10.76
CA THR A 44 2.64 9.28 10.70
C THR A 44 1.62 8.18 10.47
N PRO A 45 1.05 7.60 11.52
CA PRO A 45 0.27 6.37 11.42
C PRO A 45 -0.93 6.49 10.48
N GLY A 46 -0.93 5.67 9.44
CA GLY A 46 -1.99 5.64 8.44
C GLY A 46 -1.51 5.06 7.12
N ILE A 47 -2.26 5.33 6.07
CA ILE A 47 -1.99 4.89 4.70
C ILE A 47 -1.79 6.13 3.82
N THR A 48 -0.60 6.30 3.24
CA THR A 48 -0.36 7.29 2.19
C THR A 48 -0.47 6.63 0.83
N THR A 49 -1.23 7.23 -0.09
CA THR A 49 -1.39 6.73 -1.46
C THR A 49 -0.68 7.65 -2.45
N PHE A 50 0.11 7.06 -3.33
CA PHE A 50 0.81 7.76 -4.42
C PHE A 50 0.25 7.39 -5.77
N THR A 51 0.15 8.37 -6.68
CA THR A 51 -0.12 8.10 -8.09
C THR A 51 1.09 7.43 -8.76
N PRO A 52 0.92 6.78 -9.93
CA PRO A 52 2.03 6.28 -10.72
C PRO A 52 3.09 7.33 -11.07
N ASP A 53 2.69 8.61 -11.12
CA ASP A 53 3.57 9.74 -11.47
C ASP A 53 4.32 10.34 -10.27
N GLY A 54 3.99 9.93 -9.04
CA GLY A 54 4.71 10.35 -7.83
C GLY A 54 4.00 11.34 -6.93
N ASP A 55 2.81 11.75 -7.30
CA ASP A 55 2.01 12.68 -6.50
C ASP A 55 1.38 11.97 -5.30
N GLU A 56 1.38 12.62 -4.15
CA GLU A 56 0.61 12.15 -2.99
C GLU A 56 -0.87 12.38 -3.25
N LEU A 57 -1.60 11.30 -3.55
CA LEU A 57 -3.02 11.33 -3.88
C LEU A 57 -3.88 11.53 -2.63
N ALA A 58 -3.57 10.80 -1.55
CA ALA A 58 -4.37 10.82 -0.33
C ALA A 58 -3.58 10.32 0.89
N PHE A 59 -4.01 10.75 2.08
CA PHE A 59 -3.61 10.16 3.34
C PHE A 59 -4.84 9.75 4.15
N PHE A 60 -4.94 8.47 4.48
CA PHE A 60 -5.97 7.92 5.35
C PHE A 60 -5.37 7.70 6.74
N ALA A 61 -5.78 8.53 7.71
CA ALA A 61 -5.34 8.40 9.09
C ALA A 61 -6.02 7.21 9.78
N THR A 62 -5.26 6.51 10.62
CA THR A 62 -5.77 5.44 11.49
C THR A 62 -5.73 5.87 12.95
N ASP A 63 -6.57 5.28 13.78
CA ASP A 63 -6.61 5.52 15.23
C ASP A 63 -5.56 4.68 16.01
N ASP A 64 -4.47 4.27 15.37
CA ASP A 64 -3.42 3.41 15.93
C ASP A 64 -2.06 4.09 15.86
N PRO A 65 -1.16 3.89 16.84
CA PRO A 65 0.19 4.45 16.78
C PRO A 65 1.12 3.75 15.78
N LEU A 66 0.76 2.57 15.24
CA LEU A 66 1.60 1.74 14.36
C LEU A 66 0.75 0.96 13.34
N THR A 67 0.36 1.62 12.25
CA THR A 67 -0.27 0.99 11.08
C THR A 67 0.77 0.36 10.17
N THR A 68 0.69 -0.94 9.95
CA THR A 68 1.76 -1.73 9.30
C THR A 68 1.34 -2.37 7.99
N ASN A 69 0.06 -2.72 7.84
CA ASN A 69 -0.45 -3.40 6.65
C ASN A 69 -1.66 -2.73 5.99
N ILE A 70 -1.74 -2.83 4.67
CA ILE A 70 -2.96 -2.65 3.88
C ILE A 70 -3.07 -3.75 2.82
N ALA A 71 -4.27 -4.30 2.65
CA ALA A 71 -4.62 -5.20 1.55
C ALA A 71 -6.04 -4.88 1.05
N PHE A 72 -6.28 -5.06 -0.25
CA PHE A 72 -7.60 -4.88 -0.84
C PHE A 72 -8.31 -6.23 -1.01
N GLY A 73 -9.63 -6.23 -0.83
CA GLY A 73 -10.49 -7.40 -1.01
C GLY A 73 -11.96 -7.03 -1.10
N GLY A 74 -12.83 -8.03 -0.90
CA GLY A 74 -14.26 -7.93 -1.21
C GLY A 74 -14.55 -8.26 -2.68
N ASP A 75 -15.82 -8.51 -3.00
CA ASP A 75 -16.23 -8.97 -4.34
C ASP A 75 -15.93 -7.94 -5.44
N ASP A 76 -16.02 -6.65 -5.08
CA ASP A 76 -15.73 -5.49 -5.92
C ASP A 76 -14.31 -4.93 -5.74
N MET A 77 -13.50 -5.54 -4.86
CA MET A 77 -12.17 -5.07 -4.45
C MET A 77 -12.16 -3.69 -3.76
N CYS A 78 -13.31 -3.16 -3.33
CA CYS A 78 -13.42 -1.84 -2.69
C CYS A 78 -13.40 -1.92 -1.15
N THR A 79 -12.88 -3.01 -0.57
CA THR A 79 -12.63 -3.10 0.88
C THR A 79 -11.14 -3.06 1.16
N ALA A 80 -10.69 -2.12 1.99
CA ALA A 80 -9.33 -2.10 2.52
C ALA A 80 -9.29 -2.75 3.90
N PHE A 81 -8.43 -3.76 4.07
CA PHE A 81 -8.10 -4.39 5.35
C PHE A 81 -6.76 -3.84 5.83
N MET A 82 -6.67 -3.46 7.11
CA MET A 82 -5.44 -2.89 7.68
C MET A 82 -5.07 -3.54 9.00
N THR A 83 -3.78 -3.80 9.21
CA THR A 83 -3.27 -4.26 10.50
C THR A 83 -2.73 -3.08 11.30
N LEU A 84 -3.29 -2.91 12.49
CA LEU A 84 -2.98 -1.88 13.47
C LEU A 84 -2.16 -2.53 14.59
N SER A 85 -0.84 -2.57 14.41
CA SER A 85 0.06 -3.34 15.28
C SER A 85 0.27 -2.71 16.66
N GLY A 86 0.04 -1.40 16.81
CA GLY A 86 0.16 -0.72 18.08
C GLY A 86 -0.86 -1.20 19.11
N THR A 87 -2.09 -1.49 18.65
CA THR A 87 -3.19 -2.03 19.48
C THR A 87 -3.51 -3.49 19.20
N GLY A 88 -2.90 -4.10 18.19
CA GLY A 88 -3.12 -5.51 17.81
C GLY A 88 -4.46 -5.77 17.12
N ARG A 89 -4.99 -4.81 16.35
CA ARG A 89 -6.30 -4.92 15.68
C ARG A 89 -6.15 -5.17 14.18
N LEU A 90 -7.10 -5.93 13.63
CA LEU A 90 -7.37 -5.98 12.19
C LEU A 90 -8.66 -5.19 11.95
N VAL A 91 -8.59 -4.16 11.12
CA VAL A 91 -9.75 -3.31 10.78
C VAL A 91 -10.02 -3.36 9.29
N SER A 92 -11.23 -2.95 8.90
CA SER A 92 -11.58 -2.77 7.49
C SER A 92 -12.46 -1.55 7.27
N THR A 93 -12.41 -0.98 6.07
CA THR A 93 -13.25 0.12 5.62
C THR A 93 -13.53 0.02 4.13
N THR A 94 -14.60 0.65 3.65
CA THR A 94 -14.77 0.93 2.23
C THR A 94 -13.62 1.80 1.73
N TRP A 95 -13.11 1.47 0.55
CA TRP A 95 -12.05 2.20 -0.14
C TRP A 95 -12.59 2.82 -1.42
N GLU A 96 -12.09 4.01 -1.77
CA GLU A 96 -12.62 4.81 -2.89
C GLU A 96 -12.37 4.17 -4.27
N ARG A 97 -11.32 3.36 -4.39
CA ARG A 97 -10.88 2.73 -5.63
C ARG A 97 -10.75 1.23 -5.43
N PRO A 98 -11.13 0.41 -6.42
CA PRO A 98 -10.97 -1.03 -6.34
C PRO A 98 -9.49 -1.41 -6.33
N GLY A 99 -9.11 -2.32 -5.45
CA GLY A 99 -7.78 -2.92 -5.42
C GLY A 99 -7.44 -3.69 -6.70
N LEU A 100 -6.15 -3.75 -7.03
CA LEU A 100 -5.65 -4.62 -8.09
C LEU A 100 -5.86 -6.09 -7.69
N LYS A 101 -6.57 -6.85 -8.53
CA LYS A 101 -6.70 -8.30 -8.36
C LYS A 101 -5.34 -8.96 -8.61
N LEU A 102 -4.79 -9.61 -7.59
CA LEU A 102 -3.50 -10.31 -7.69
C LEU A 102 -3.64 -11.61 -8.48
N ALA A 103 -2.53 -12.04 -9.07
CA ALA A 103 -2.50 -13.15 -10.02
C ALA A 103 -2.43 -14.54 -9.36
N PHE A 104 -3.20 -14.82 -8.30
CA PHE A 104 -3.38 -16.16 -7.72
C PHE A 104 -4.43 -16.15 -6.61
#